data_AF-A0A920BGZ1-F1
#
_entry.id   AF-A0A920BGZ1-F1
#
_cell.length_a   1.000
_cell.length_b   1.000
_cell.length_c   1.000
_cell.angle_alpha   90.00
_cell.angle_beta   90.00
_cell.angle_gamma   90.00
#
_symmetry.space_group_name_H-M   'P 1'
#
loop_
_entity.id
_entity.type
_entity.pdbx_description
1 polymer ?
#
loop_
_entity_poly.entity_id
_entity_poly.type
_entity_poly.pdbx_seq_one_letter_code
_entity_poly.pdbx_strand_id
1 'polypeptide(L)'
;MFIRGQVGERFAVRNSGATAVVEGIGDHGCEYMTGGKVIVLGPTGRNFAAGMSGGVAYVYDQDGTFPSKVNSELVDLEDLDENDASFIRETLAMHSLETSSLVAKEIIDSWPRASSSFVKVMPRHYKQVLEAMANANSQVRRDRSSYVGNDERKEIDGRPTGIYPSWQRNASASACAGSSS
;
A
#
# COMPACT_ATOMS: atom_id res chain seq x y z
N MET A 1 9.13 -10.89 -6.40
CA MET A 1 10.39 -11.31 -7.03
C MET A 1 11.54 -10.97 -6.08
N PHE A 2 12.45 -11.90 -5.83
CA PHE A 2 13.54 -11.73 -4.89
C PHE A 2 14.85 -12.11 -5.59
N ILE A 3 15.80 -11.18 -5.67
CA ILE A 3 17.06 -11.36 -6.39
C ILE A 3 18.20 -11.06 -5.43
N ARG A 4 19.01 -12.07 -5.11
CA ARG A 4 20.24 -11.90 -4.38
C ARG A 4 21.36 -11.56 -5.37
N GLY A 5 21.90 -10.35 -5.27
CA GLY A 5 22.91 -9.81 -6.15
C GLY A 5 22.46 -8.55 -6.91
N GLN A 6 23.39 -8.04 -7.72
CA GLN A 6 23.17 -6.85 -8.53
C GLN A 6 22.54 -7.24 -9.87
N VAL A 7 21.58 -6.43 -10.32
CA VAL A 7 20.96 -6.55 -11.64
C VAL A 7 21.50 -5.44 -12.54
N GLY A 8 21.50 -5.70 -13.85
CA GLY A 8 21.94 -4.73 -14.86
C GLY A 8 21.05 -3.49 -14.95
N GLU A 9 21.21 -2.76 -16.06
CA GLU A 9 20.43 -1.56 -16.36
C GLU A 9 18.94 -1.87 -16.56
N ARG A 10 18.10 -0.84 -16.43
CA ARG A 10 16.66 -0.92 -16.72
C ARG A 10 15.93 -2.00 -15.90
N PHE A 11 16.33 -2.18 -14.65
CA PHE A 11 15.58 -3.02 -13.73
C PHE A 11 14.21 -2.40 -13.42
N ALA A 12 13.18 -3.24 -13.34
CA ALA A 12 11.79 -2.83 -13.05
C ALA A 12 11.20 -1.79 -14.01
N VAL A 13 11.68 -1.73 -15.25
CA VAL A 13 11.08 -0.87 -16.29
C VAL A 13 9.65 -1.29 -16.56
N ARG A 14 8.74 -0.30 -16.59
CA ARG A 14 7.29 -0.50 -16.77
C ARG A 14 6.66 -1.46 -15.76
N ASN A 15 7.28 -1.63 -14.58
CA ASN A 15 6.63 -2.36 -13.50
C ASN A 15 5.27 -1.70 -13.20
N SER A 16 4.21 -2.49 -13.25
CA SER A 16 2.83 -2.04 -13.12
C SER A 16 2.11 -2.68 -11.93
N GLY A 17 2.81 -3.43 -11.07
CA GLY A 17 2.17 -4.10 -9.94
C GLY A 17 3.01 -5.15 -9.21
N ALA A 18 4.22 -5.48 -9.68
CA ALA A 18 5.05 -6.47 -9.03
C ALA A 18 5.78 -5.88 -7.81
N THR A 19 5.95 -6.70 -6.78
CA THR A 19 6.88 -6.43 -5.68
C THR A 19 8.22 -7.08 -5.98
N ALA A 20 9.31 -6.32 -5.89
CA ALA A 20 10.66 -6.81 -6.15
C ALA A 20 11.67 -6.36 -5.08
N VAL A 21 12.64 -7.22 -4.75
CA VAL A 21 13.81 -6.89 -3.93
C VAL A 21 15.09 -7.30 -4.66
N VAL A 22 16.09 -6.43 -4.64
CA VAL A 22 17.39 -6.62 -5.30
C VAL A 22 18.51 -5.96 -4.49
N GLU A 23 19.74 -6.47 -4.57
CA GLU A 23 20.90 -5.95 -3.80
C GLU A 23 21.68 -4.85 -4.54
N GLY A 24 21.24 -4.46 -5.73
CA GLY A 24 21.79 -3.34 -6.48
C GLY A 24 21.32 -3.35 -7.92
N ILE A 25 21.39 -2.20 -8.58
CA ILE A 25 20.89 -2.01 -9.95
C ILE A 25 21.78 -1.07 -10.75
N GLY A 26 21.79 -1.24 -12.07
CA GLY A 26 22.42 -0.31 -13.01
C GLY A 26 21.60 0.95 -13.27
N ASP A 27 21.93 1.65 -14.36
CA ASP A 27 21.26 2.89 -14.79
C ASP A 27 19.80 2.64 -15.19
N HIS A 28 18.96 3.67 -15.13
CA HIS A 28 17.53 3.66 -15.53
C HIS A 28 16.65 2.69 -14.71
N GLY A 29 16.97 2.47 -13.43
CA GLY A 29 16.11 1.71 -12.52
C GLY A 29 14.71 2.32 -12.41
N CYS A 30 13.68 1.48 -12.38
CA CYS A 30 12.27 1.86 -12.25
C CYS A 30 11.76 2.83 -13.35
N GLU A 31 12.38 2.85 -14.53
CA GLU A 31 11.94 3.71 -15.64
C GLU A 31 10.51 3.38 -16.06
N TYR A 32 9.68 4.39 -16.27
CA TYR A 32 8.27 4.23 -16.66
C TYR A 32 7.45 3.31 -15.74
N MET A 33 7.86 3.15 -14.48
CA MET A 33 7.11 2.37 -13.50
C MET A 33 5.78 3.08 -13.18
N THR A 34 4.69 2.33 -13.24
CA THR A 34 3.31 2.80 -13.07
C THR A 34 2.61 2.16 -11.87
N GLY A 35 3.23 1.15 -11.25
CA GLY A 35 2.67 0.45 -10.09
C GLY A 35 3.63 -0.58 -9.51
N GLY A 36 3.24 -1.13 -8.35
CA GLY A 36 4.05 -2.11 -7.62
C GLY A 36 5.01 -1.47 -6.62
N LYS A 37 5.89 -2.29 -6.04
CA LYS A 37 6.85 -1.88 -5.01
C LYS A 37 8.23 -2.45 -5.29
N VAL A 38 9.27 -1.62 -5.24
CA VAL A 38 10.66 -2.07 -5.49
C VAL A 38 11.54 -1.70 -4.31
N ILE A 39 12.32 -2.64 -3.78
CA ILE A 39 13.30 -2.40 -2.73
C ILE A 39 14.69 -2.69 -3.28
N VAL A 40 15.61 -1.73 -3.17
CA VAL A 40 17.01 -1.85 -3.60
C VAL A 40 17.91 -1.74 -2.37
N LEU A 41 18.69 -2.78 -2.08
CA LEU A 41 19.51 -2.89 -0.85
C LEU A 41 20.96 -2.46 -1.03
N GLY A 42 21.29 -1.82 -2.14
CA GLY A 42 22.66 -1.45 -2.46
C GLY A 42 22.74 -0.43 -3.59
N PRO A 43 23.87 -0.37 -4.32
CA PRO A 43 24.15 0.72 -5.23
C PRO A 43 23.13 0.78 -6.37
N THR A 44 22.79 2.01 -6.74
CA THR A 44 21.97 2.32 -7.90
C THR A 44 22.79 3.06 -8.96
N GLY A 45 22.40 2.89 -10.23
CA GLY A 45 22.87 3.71 -11.34
C GLY A 45 22.11 5.03 -11.48
N ARG A 46 22.46 5.78 -12.52
CA ARG A 46 21.94 7.12 -12.85
C ARG A 46 20.53 7.05 -13.44
N ASN A 47 19.88 8.22 -13.47
CA ASN A 47 18.57 8.44 -14.09
C ASN A 47 17.50 7.49 -13.54
N PHE A 48 17.58 7.18 -12.24
CA PHE A 48 16.61 6.36 -11.54
C PHE A 48 15.22 7.04 -11.55
N ALA A 49 14.17 6.24 -11.70
CA ALA A 49 12.76 6.67 -11.71
C ALA A 49 12.38 7.65 -12.83
N ALA A 50 13.13 7.72 -13.93
CA ALA A 50 12.74 8.52 -15.08
C ALA A 50 11.38 8.06 -15.65
N GLY A 51 10.45 9.00 -15.83
CA GLY A 51 9.10 8.69 -16.28
C GLY A 51 8.25 7.86 -15.30
N MET A 52 8.68 7.68 -14.06
CA MET A 52 7.92 6.94 -13.04
C MET A 52 6.67 7.74 -12.66
N SER A 53 5.49 7.15 -12.88
CA SER A 53 4.19 7.79 -12.68
C SER A 53 3.33 7.09 -11.64
N GLY A 54 3.74 5.91 -11.15
CA GLY A 54 3.03 5.21 -10.07
C GLY A 54 3.85 4.10 -9.41
N GLY A 55 3.33 3.59 -8.29
CA GLY A 55 4.04 2.66 -7.42
C GLY A 55 5.01 3.37 -6.47
N VAL A 56 5.79 2.60 -5.71
CA VAL A 56 6.75 3.13 -4.73
C VAL A 56 8.06 2.37 -4.83
N ALA A 57 9.20 3.07 -4.79
CA ALA A 57 10.50 2.43 -4.66
C ALA A 57 11.18 2.86 -3.35
N TYR A 58 11.96 1.95 -2.77
CA TYR A 58 12.72 2.15 -1.54
C TYR A 58 14.18 1.80 -1.82
N VAL A 59 15.09 2.72 -1.53
CA VAL A 59 16.53 2.53 -1.78
C VAL A 59 17.28 2.68 -0.46
N TYR A 60 18.10 1.68 -0.14
CA TYR A 60 19.01 1.71 0.99
C TYR A 60 20.27 2.48 0.61
N ASP A 61 20.36 3.74 1.02
CA ASP A 61 21.43 4.69 0.68
C ASP A 61 22.30 5.00 1.89
N GLN A 62 23.24 4.11 2.21
CA GLN A 62 24.15 4.29 3.34
C GLN A 62 25.13 5.44 3.16
N ASP A 63 25.48 5.76 1.91
CA ASP A 63 26.51 6.74 1.57
C ASP A 63 25.92 8.14 1.28
N GLY A 64 24.59 8.29 1.26
CA GLY A 64 23.91 9.54 0.95
C GLY A 64 24.09 10.01 -0.50
N THR A 65 24.42 9.09 -1.42
CA THR A 65 24.74 9.44 -2.82
C THR A 65 23.55 9.30 -3.75
N PHE A 66 22.51 8.59 -3.33
CA PHE A 66 21.35 8.26 -4.15
C PHE A 66 20.63 9.49 -4.72
N PRO A 67 20.40 10.59 -3.98
CA PRO A 67 19.67 11.74 -4.49
C PRO A 67 20.24 12.32 -5.80
N SER A 68 21.56 12.27 -5.98
CA SER A 68 22.23 12.76 -7.19
C SER A 68 21.97 11.91 -8.45
N LYS A 69 21.44 10.70 -8.28
CA LYS A 69 21.22 9.72 -9.35
C LYS A 69 19.76 9.66 -9.80
N VAL A 70 18.87 10.35 -9.10
CA VAL A 70 17.42 10.31 -9.34
C VAL A 70 17.02 11.33 -10.40
N ASN A 71 16.15 10.92 -11.30
CA ASN A 71 15.44 11.84 -12.17
C ASN A 71 14.23 12.42 -11.40
N SER A 72 14.35 13.66 -10.95
CA SER A 72 13.35 14.33 -10.10
C SER A 72 12.21 15.01 -10.86
N GLU A 73 12.08 14.77 -12.17
CA GLU A 73 11.04 15.40 -13.00
C GLU A 73 9.62 15.09 -12.46
N LEU A 74 9.35 13.85 -12.08
CA LEU A 74 8.01 13.39 -11.66
C LEU A 74 7.94 12.83 -10.23
N VAL A 75 9.08 12.62 -9.59
CA VAL A 75 9.17 11.97 -8.29
C VAL A 75 9.80 12.88 -7.24
N ASP A 76 9.40 12.69 -6.00
CA ASP A 76 10.03 13.26 -4.82
C ASP A 76 10.69 12.16 -3.98
N LEU A 77 11.70 12.57 -3.22
CA LEU A 77 12.37 11.74 -2.23
C LEU A 77 11.81 12.06 -0.85
N GLU A 78 11.41 11.03 -0.13
CA GLU A 78 10.75 11.14 1.17
C GLU A 78 11.41 10.20 2.19
N ASP A 79 11.22 10.54 3.46
CA ASP A 79 11.53 9.63 4.56
C ASP A 79 10.48 8.51 4.65
N LEU A 80 10.84 7.41 5.31
CA LEU A 80 9.90 6.31 5.57
C LEU A 80 8.86 6.70 6.61
N ASP A 81 7.60 6.33 6.36
CA ASP A 81 6.58 6.26 7.42
C ASP A 81 6.59 4.89 8.12
N GLU A 82 5.75 4.73 9.15
CA GLU A 82 5.66 3.47 9.92
C GLU A 82 5.17 2.29 9.07
N ASN A 83 4.28 2.54 8.09
CA ASN A 83 3.77 1.50 7.20
C ASN A 83 4.84 1.06 6.21
N ASP A 84 5.63 2.00 5.70
CA ASP A 84 6.79 1.73 4.85
C ASP A 84 7.83 0.89 5.60
N ALA A 85 8.14 1.28 6.85
CA ALA A 85 9.06 0.54 7.71
C ALA A 85 8.60 -0.90 7.97
N SER A 86 7.32 -1.12 8.30
CA SER A 86 6.77 -2.47 8.48
C SER A 86 6.86 -3.27 7.19
N PHE A 87 6.42 -2.67 6.07
CA PHE A 87 6.43 -3.32 4.76
C PHE A 87 7.83 -3.75 4.34
N ILE A 88 8.83 -2.87 4.51
CA ILE A 88 10.23 -3.19 4.17
C ILE A 88 10.70 -4.36 5.02
N ARG A 89 10.53 -4.32 6.34
CA ARG A 89 10.99 -5.40 7.23
C ARG A 89 10.38 -6.75 6.88
N GLU A 90 9.06 -6.79 6.67
CA GLU A 90 8.35 -8.02 6.28
C GLU A 90 8.86 -8.54 4.93
N THR A 91 9.05 -7.65 3.98
CA THR A 91 9.51 -8.01 2.63
C THR A 91 10.97 -8.47 2.62
N LEU A 92 11.83 -7.87 3.45
CA LEU A 92 13.21 -8.30 3.62
C LEU A 92 13.31 -9.65 4.35
N ALA A 93 12.44 -9.91 5.33
CA ALA A 93 12.38 -11.21 5.99
C ALA A 93 12.06 -12.32 4.98
N MET A 94 11.08 -12.08 4.09
CA MET A 94 10.78 -12.98 2.97
C MET A 94 11.97 -13.11 2.03
N HIS A 95 12.59 -12.00 1.62
CA HIS A 95 13.76 -12.05 0.73
C HIS A 95 14.91 -12.86 1.34
N SER A 96 15.21 -12.66 2.63
CA SER A 96 16.24 -13.42 3.35
C SER A 96 15.91 -14.90 3.43
N LEU A 97 14.65 -15.26 3.68
CA LEU A 97 14.20 -16.66 3.73
C LEU A 97 14.36 -17.35 2.37
N GLU A 98 13.91 -16.70 1.30
CA GLU A 98 13.87 -17.28 -0.04
C GLU A 98 15.24 -17.31 -0.73
N THR A 99 16.17 -16.42 -0.36
CA THR A 99 17.45 -16.25 -1.08
C THR A 99 18.69 -16.43 -0.23
N SER A 100 18.53 -16.58 1.10
CA SER A 100 19.64 -16.57 2.06
C SER A 100 20.53 -15.32 1.93
N SER A 101 19.92 -14.16 1.62
CA SER A 101 20.63 -12.88 1.52
C SER A 101 21.17 -12.45 2.88
N LEU A 102 22.50 -12.32 2.97
CA LEU A 102 23.17 -11.78 4.16
C LEU A 102 22.94 -10.27 4.30
N VAL A 103 22.87 -9.54 3.18
CA VAL A 103 22.58 -8.10 3.16
C VAL A 103 21.22 -7.82 3.78
N ALA A 104 20.18 -8.55 3.36
CA ALA A 104 18.85 -8.42 3.93
C ALA A 104 18.83 -8.75 5.43
N LYS A 105 19.54 -9.80 5.84
CA LYS A 105 19.66 -10.20 7.25
C LYS A 105 20.33 -9.10 8.08
N GLU A 106 21.45 -8.56 7.63
CA GLU A 106 22.18 -7.49 8.33
C GLU A 106 21.34 -6.22 8.48
N ILE A 107 20.58 -5.84 7.44
CA ILE A 107 19.65 -4.71 7.49
C ILE A 107 18.54 -4.95 8.52
N ILE A 108 17.98 -6.16 8.58
CA ILE A 108 16.96 -6.51 9.58
C ILE A 108 17.53 -6.49 11.00
N ASP A 109 18.71 -7.08 11.20
CA ASP A 109 19.36 -7.20 12.52
C ASP A 109 19.79 -5.83 13.08
N SER A 110 19.96 -4.82 12.22
CA SER A 110 20.31 -3.45 12.59
C SER A 110 19.10 -2.50 12.71
N TRP A 111 17.87 -3.02 12.60
CA TRP A 111 16.66 -2.22 12.80
C TRP A 111 16.52 -1.78 14.28
N PRO A 112 16.10 -0.54 14.59
CA PRO A 112 15.57 0.50 13.70
C PRO A 112 16.61 1.44 13.08
N ARG A 113 17.90 1.30 13.39
CA ARG A 113 18.92 2.22 12.87
C ARG A 113 18.97 2.19 11.34
N ALA A 114 18.88 1.02 10.73
CA ALA A 114 18.91 0.91 9.27
C ALA A 114 17.77 1.65 8.57
N SER A 115 16.63 1.86 9.22
CA SER A 115 15.48 2.50 8.60
C SER A 115 15.76 3.95 8.18
N SER A 116 16.65 4.65 8.89
CA SER A 116 16.99 6.04 8.58
C SER A 116 17.90 6.19 7.36
N SER A 117 18.45 5.08 6.83
CA SER A 117 19.25 5.07 5.60
C SER A 117 18.42 4.71 4.38
N PHE A 118 17.12 4.47 4.53
CA PHE A 118 16.23 4.26 3.40
C PHE A 118 15.66 5.58 2.88
N VAL A 119 15.67 5.71 1.57
CA VAL A 119 15.02 6.79 0.84
C VAL A 119 13.83 6.21 0.09
N LYS A 120 12.65 6.82 0.27
CA LYS A 120 11.44 6.51 -0.48
C LYS A 120 11.38 7.38 -1.73
N VAL A 121 11.13 6.75 -2.87
CA VAL A 121 10.88 7.43 -4.15
C VAL A 121 9.39 7.36 -4.43
N MET A 122 8.75 8.53 -4.45
CA MET A 122 7.31 8.67 -4.54
C MET A 122 6.93 9.59 -5.72
N PRO A 123 6.18 9.10 -6.73
CA PRO A 123 5.68 9.95 -7.81
C PRO A 123 4.64 10.94 -7.31
N ARG A 124 4.78 12.22 -7.66
CA ARG A 124 3.96 13.33 -7.13
C ARG A 124 2.46 13.14 -7.37
N HIS A 125 2.09 12.84 -8.62
CA HIS A 125 0.69 12.62 -8.97
C HIS A 125 0.10 11.37 -8.33
N TYR A 126 0.91 10.31 -8.21
CA TYR A 126 0.48 9.10 -7.53
C TYR A 126 0.20 9.36 -6.05
N LYS A 127 1.07 10.12 -5.37
CA LYS A 127 0.87 10.56 -3.99
C LYS A 127 -0.45 11.33 -3.81
N GLN A 128 -0.72 12.30 -4.67
CA GLN A 128 -1.97 13.09 -4.62
C GLN A 128 -3.21 12.20 -4.72
N VAL A 129 -3.17 11.18 -5.60
CA VAL A 129 -4.27 10.23 -5.74
C VAL A 129 -4.44 9.39 -4.47
N LEU A 130 -3.34 8.89 -3.87
CA LEU A 130 -3.39 8.12 -2.62
C LEU A 130 -3.96 8.94 -1.46
N GLU A 131 -3.54 10.19 -1.32
CA GLU A 131 -4.02 11.11 -0.29
C GLU A 131 -5.52 11.42 -0.47
N ALA A 132 -5.96 11.68 -1.71
CA ALA A 132 -7.37 11.90 -2.01
C ALA A 132 -8.24 10.68 -1.66
N MET A 133 -7.77 9.46 -1.99
CA MET A 133 -8.47 8.21 -1.65
C MET A 133 -8.52 7.98 -0.13
N ALA A 134 -7.43 8.23 0.59
CA ALA A 134 -7.38 8.12 2.04
C ALA A 134 -8.37 9.09 2.72
N ASN A 135 -8.43 10.33 2.24
CA ASN A 135 -9.35 11.35 2.73
C ASN A 135 -10.80 10.96 2.50
N ALA A 136 -11.16 10.50 1.30
CA ALA A 136 -12.51 10.02 0.97
C ALA A 136 -12.93 8.84 1.85
N ASN A 137 -12.04 7.86 2.06
CA ASN A 137 -12.30 6.72 2.93
C ASN A 137 -12.54 7.13 4.40
N SER A 138 -11.81 8.14 4.89
CA SER A 138 -11.99 8.66 6.25
C SER A 138 -13.35 9.35 6.45
N GLN A 139 -13.88 10.01 5.41
CA GLN A 139 -15.20 10.64 5.42
C GLN A 139 -16.30 9.58 5.44
N VAL A 140 -16.21 8.57 4.57
CA VAL A 140 -17.16 7.44 4.53
C VAL A 140 -17.23 6.71 5.88
N ARG A 141 -16.10 6.50 6.55
CA ARG A 141 -16.08 5.88 7.89
C ARG A 141 -16.76 6.75 8.96
N ARG A 142 -16.58 8.07 8.90
CA ARG A 142 -17.26 9.02 9.81
C ARG A 142 -18.77 9.05 9.57
N ASP A 143 -19.20 9.13 8.32
CA ASP A 143 -20.63 9.17 7.96
C ASP A 143 -21.34 7.85 8.26
N ARG A 144 -20.63 6.72 8.14
CA ARG A 144 -21.16 5.42 8.58
C ARG A 144 -21.32 5.35 10.10
N SER A 145 -20.37 5.89 10.86
CA SER A 145 -20.42 5.89 12.32
C SER A 145 -21.54 6.79 12.87
N SER A 146 -21.85 7.91 12.21
CA SER A 146 -22.96 8.79 12.61
C SER A 146 -24.34 8.17 12.34
N TYR A 147 -24.46 7.27 11.37
CA TYR A 147 -25.71 6.58 11.05
C TYR A 147 -26.04 5.42 12.01
N VAL A 148 -25.03 4.80 12.63
CA VAL A 148 -25.21 3.70 13.60
C VAL A 148 -25.50 4.24 15.02
N GLY A 149 -25.30 5.53 15.26
CA GLY A 149 -25.43 6.17 16.58
C GLY A 149 -26.85 6.59 17.01
N ASN A 150 -27.90 6.24 16.28
CA ASN A 150 -29.26 6.75 16.53
C ASN A 150 -30.36 5.68 16.56
N ASP A 151 -30.04 4.44 16.95
CA ASP A 151 -31.05 3.43 17.28
C ASP A 151 -31.19 3.28 18.80
N GLU A 152 -31.56 4.39 19.46
CA GLU A 152 -32.17 4.28 20.79
C GLU A 152 -33.52 3.59 20.61
N ARG A 153 -33.59 2.33 21.04
CA ARG A 153 -34.86 1.60 21.19
C ARG A 153 -35.82 2.48 22.01
N LYS A 154 -36.75 3.15 21.35
CA LYS A 154 -37.95 3.64 22.04
C LYS A 154 -38.88 2.46 22.22
N GLU A 155 -38.69 1.77 23.33
CA GLU A 155 -39.71 0.90 23.87
C GLU A 155 -40.89 1.78 24.30
N ILE A 156 -42.00 1.67 23.57
CA ILE A 156 -43.29 2.26 23.95
C ILE A 156 -44.22 1.05 24.11
N ASP A 157 -44.66 0.79 25.34
CA ASP A 157 -45.74 -0.16 25.67
C ASP A 157 -45.50 -1.66 25.37
N GLY A 158 -44.27 -2.15 25.61
CA GLY A 158 -44.03 -3.60 25.80
C GLY A 158 -44.30 -4.50 24.59
N ARG A 159 -44.27 -3.97 23.36
CA ARG A 159 -44.30 -4.77 22.12
C ARG A 159 -43.13 -4.41 21.22
N PRO A 160 -42.39 -5.39 20.66
CA PRO A 160 -41.30 -5.11 19.74
C PRO A 160 -41.87 -4.64 18.39
N THR A 161 -41.62 -3.38 18.03
CA THR A 161 -41.81 -2.86 16.68
C THR A 161 -40.57 -3.18 15.84
N GLY A 162 -40.45 -4.43 15.39
CA GLY A 162 -39.41 -4.79 14.43
C GLY A 162 -39.67 -4.15 13.08
N ILE A 163 -38.78 -3.25 12.64
CA ILE A 163 -38.68 -2.89 11.22
C ILE A 163 -38.02 -4.08 10.52
N TYR A 164 -38.82 -4.93 9.91
CA TYR A 164 -38.28 -5.95 9.02
C TYR A 164 -37.70 -5.31 7.75
N PRO A 165 -36.53 -5.75 7.25
CA PRO A 165 -35.99 -5.31 5.97
C PRO A 165 -37.02 -5.50 4.85
N SER A 166 -36.96 -4.66 3.81
CA SER A 166 -37.94 -4.60 2.71
C SER A 166 -38.19 -5.93 1.98
N TRP A 167 -37.29 -6.90 2.11
CA TRP A 167 -37.37 -8.24 1.51
C TRP A 167 -38.30 -9.22 2.25
N GLN A 168 -38.75 -8.90 3.48
CA GLN A 168 -39.66 -9.75 4.26
C GLN A 168 -41.14 -9.35 4.17
N ARG A 169 -41.50 -8.32 3.40
CA ARG A 169 -42.90 -7.86 3.26
C ARG A 169 -43.81 -8.73 2.38
N ASN A 170 -43.27 -9.72 1.66
CA ASN A 170 -44.04 -10.53 0.71
C ASN A 170 -44.44 -11.93 1.23
N ALA A 171 -44.36 -12.19 2.54
CA ALA A 171 -44.61 -13.52 3.09
C ALA A 171 -45.94 -13.71 3.85
N SER A 172 -46.83 -12.71 3.92
CA SER A 172 -48.05 -12.81 4.74
C SER A 172 -49.38 -12.47 4.03
N ALA A 173 -49.39 -12.36 2.70
CA ALA A 173 -50.63 -12.22 1.92
C ALA A 173 -51.10 -13.55 1.32
N SER A 174 -51.38 -14.56 2.14
CA SER A 174 -52.17 -15.74 1.71
C SER A 174 -52.71 -16.55 2.88
N ALA A 175 -53.54 -15.94 3.73
CA ALA A 175 -54.49 -16.68 4.57
C ALA A 175 -55.57 -15.71 5.06
N CYS A 176 -56.77 -15.83 4.47
CA CYS A 176 -58.09 -15.46 4.99
C CYS A 176 -58.96 -14.90 3.86
N ALA A 177 -59.61 -15.80 3.12
CA ALA A 177 -60.87 -15.54 2.44
C ALA A 177 -61.66 -16.84 2.41
N GLY A 178 -62.90 -16.81 2.93
CA GLY A 178 -63.91 -17.85 2.64
C GLY A 178 -64.61 -18.45 3.86
N SER A 179 -65.56 -17.70 4.42
CA SER A 179 -66.59 -18.18 5.36
C SER A 179 -67.85 -18.67 4.62
N SER A 180 -68.47 -19.72 5.15
CA SER A 180 -69.93 -19.98 5.20
C SER A 180 -70.70 -20.33 3.91
N SER A 181 -71.20 -21.57 3.85
CA SER A 181 -72.65 -21.90 3.87
C SER A 181 -72.81 -23.37 4.25
#